data_AF-A0A538M125-F1
#
_entry.id   AF-A0A538M125-F1
#
_cell.length_a   1.000
_cell.length_b   1.000
_cell.length_c   1.000
_cell.angle_alpha   90.00
_cell.angle_beta   90.00
_cell.angle_gamma   90.00
#
_symmetry.space_group_name_H-M   'P 1'
#
loop_
_entity.id
_entity.type
_entity.pdbx_description
1 polymer ?
#
loop_
_entity_poly.entity_id
_entity_poly.type
_entity_poly.pdbx_seq_one_letter_code
_entity_poly.pdbx_strand_id
1 'polypeptide(L)'
;MFRRQRFGDVIARQLELFRREQADLFLEIDAAEAKYDHADRTEAEELYGDYQDLVEAGTEILADLRDHYASSLGEQAAEQYEAEFNDAVRRDLPRFSLEIENR
;
A
#
# COMPACT_ATOMS: atom_id res chain seq x y z
N MET A 1 -25.82 1.61 -6.26
CA MET A 1 -25.73 0.15 -6.05
C MET A 1 -24.52 -0.10 -5.17
N PHE A 2 -24.72 -0.53 -3.92
CA PHE A 2 -23.61 -1.01 -3.10
C PHE A 2 -23.19 -2.36 -3.68
N ARG A 3 -22.06 -2.40 -4.40
CA ARG A 3 -21.42 -3.68 -4.75
C ARG A 3 -21.14 -4.38 -3.42
N ARG A 4 -21.71 -5.57 -3.22
CA ARG A 4 -21.24 -6.47 -2.16
C ARG A 4 -19.75 -6.66 -2.41
N GLN A 5 -18.90 -6.18 -1.50
CA GLN A 5 -17.46 -6.42 -1.54
C GLN A 5 -17.26 -7.92 -1.44
N ARG A 6 -17.07 -8.58 -2.58
CA ARG A 6 -16.96 -10.03 -2.65
C ARG A 6 -15.71 -10.51 -1.93
N PHE A 7 -14.68 -9.66 -1.93
CA PHE A 7 -13.36 -9.98 -1.40
C PHE A 7 -13.04 -9.20 -0.11
N GLY A 8 -14.00 -8.45 0.45
CA GLY A 8 -13.76 -7.58 1.61
C GLY A 8 -13.10 -8.30 2.79
N ASP A 9 -13.57 -9.51 3.12
CA ASP A 9 -13.01 -10.30 4.24
C ASP A 9 -11.58 -10.80 3.98
N VAL A 10 -11.26 -11.20 2.74
CA VAL A 10 -9.90 -11.68 2.41
C VAL A 10 -8.92 -10.52 2.33
N ILE A 11 -9.33 -9.41 1.70
CA ILE A 11 -8.54 -8.18 1.61
C ILE A 11 -8.26 -7.63 3.02
N ALA A 12 -9.27 -7.58 3.90
CA ALA A 12 -9.08 -7.12 5.26
C ALA A 12 -8.00 -7.93 6.01
N ARG A 13 -8.01 -9.26 5.87
CA ARG A 13 -6.99 -10.14 6.48
C ARG A 13 -5.62 -9.98 5.83
N GLN A 14 -5.56 -9.81 4.51
CA GLN A 14 -4.32 -9.56 3.78
C GLN A 14 -3.66 -8.25 4.23
N LEU A 15 -4.43 -7.17 4.36
CA LEU A 15 -3.92 -5.88 4.84
C LEU A 15 -3.57 -5.91 6.33
N GLU A 16 -4.29 -6.69 7.14
CA GLU A 16 -3.90 -6.96 8.53
C GLU A 16 -2.56 -7.69 8.62
N LEU A 17 -2.38 -8.72 7.79
CA LEU A 17 -1.13 -9.48 7.71
C LEU A 17 0.03 -8.57 7.31
N PHE A 18 -0.15 -7.78 6.24
CA PHE A 18 0.82 -6.80 5.77
C PHE A 18 1.24 -5.84 6.89
N ARG A 19 0.29 -5.22 7.59
CA ARG A 19 0.59 -4.32 8.72
C ARG A 19 1.37 -5.00 9.84
N ARG A 20 1.06 -6.26 10.13
CA ARG A 20 1.73 -7.00 11.20
C ARG A 20 3.15 -7.41 10.80
N GLU A 21 3.33 -7.89 9.58
CA GLU A 21 4.62 -8.38 9.09
C GLU A 21 5.58 -7.24 8.77
N GLN A 22 5.05 -6.11 8.30
CA GLN A 22 5.83 -4.93 7.92
C GLN A 22 5.82 -3.84 8.98
N ALA A 23 5.55 -4.17 10.25
CA ALA A 23 5.45 -3.19 11.33
C ALA A 23 6.72 -2.31 11.44
N ASP A 24 7.91 -2.90 11.23
CA ASP A 24 9.17 -2.16 11.25
C ASP A 24 9.28 -1.16 10.09
N LEU A 25 8.85 -1.54 8.88
CA LEU A 25 8.78 -0.63 7.73
C LEU A 25 7.85 0.56 8.01
N PHE A 26 6.71 0.34 8.67
CA PHE A 26 5.83 1.44 9.07
C PHE A 26 6.52 2.40 10.04
N LEU A 27 7.30 1.88 11.00
CA LEU A 27 8.07 2.72 11.92
C LEU A 27 9.16 3.52 11.18
N GLU A 28 9.80 2.91 10.17
CA GLU A 28 10.80 3.59 9.34
C GLU A 28 10.18 4.69 8.49
N ILE A 29 9.02 4.44 7.87
CA ILE A 29 8.25 5.43 7.11
C ILE A 29 7.86 6.60 8.01
N ASP A 30 7.27 6.33 9.18
CA ASP A 30 6.85 7.37 10.12
C ASP A 30 8.07 8.22 10.59
N ALA A 31 9.23 7.58 10.76
CA ALA A 31 10.46 8.29 11.12
C ALA A 31 11.05 9.12 9.97
N ALA A 32 10.99 8.63 8.72
CA ALA A 32 11.44 9.35 7.54
C ALA A 32 10.54 10.56 7.24
N GLU A 33 9.22 10.38 7.31
CA GLU A 33 8.24 11.46 7.16
C GLU A 33 8.48 12.55 8.21
N ALA A 34 8.67 12.18 9.47
CA ALA A 34 8.94 13.14 10.54
C ALA A 34 10.26 13.92 10.32
N LYS A 35 11.30 13.28 9.79
CA LYS A 35 12.56 13.97 9.44
C LYS A 35 12.34 14.98 8.32
N TYR A 36 11.66 14.56 7.26
CA TYR A 36 11.32 15.41 6.12
C TYR A 36 10.49 16.63 6.56
N ASP A 37 9.46 16.43 7.39
CA ASP A 37 8.59 17.51 7.87
C ASP A 37 9.32 18.58 8.71
N HIS A 38 10.44 18.22 9.34
CA HIS A 38 11.25 19.12 10.17
C HIS A 38 12.51 19.62 9.46
N ALA A 39 12.76 19.17 8.23
CA ALA A 39 13.94 19.52 7.46
C ALA A 39 13.94 20.99 7.04
N ASP A 40 15.14 21.55 6.87
CA ASP A 40 15.25 22.80 6.15
C ASP A 40 15.04 22.60 4.64
N ARG A 41 14.88 23.70 3.90
CA ARG A 41 14.57 23.64 2.45
C ARG A 41 15.68 23.00 1.60
N THR A 42 16.90 22.88 2.12
CA THR A 42 18.03 22.33 1.38
C THR A 42 18.13 20.82 1.55
N GLU A 43 17.77 20.30 2.73
CA GLU A 43 17.76 18.87 3.05
C GLU A 43 16.42 18.19 2.72
N ALA A 44 15.33 18.96 2.58
CA ALA A 44 13.98 18.43 2.37
C ALA A 44 13.83 17.55 1.12
N GLU A 45 14.54 17.84 0.02
CA GLU A 45 14.44 17.05 -1.22
C GLU A 45 15.04 15.64 -1.04
N GLU A 46 16.21 15.55 -0.41
CA GLU A 46 16.88 14.27 -0.12
C GLU A 46 16.04 13.43 0.84
N LEU A 47 15.55 14.03 1.93
CA LEU A 47 14.73 13.35 2.92
C LEU A 47 13.34 12.94 2.39
N TYR A 48 12.78 13.73 1.46
CA TYR A 48 11.58 13.33 0.75
C TYR A 48 11.85 12.10 -0.14
N GLY A 49 12.99 12.07 -0.83
CA GLY A 49 13.45 10.90 -1.59
C GLY A 49 13.54 9.65 -0.70
N ASP A 50 14.22 9.74 0.44
CA ASP A 50 14.33 8.63 1.41
C ASP A 50 12.95 8.13 1.87
N TYR A 51 12.01 9.05 2.14
CA TYR A 51 10.63 8.70 2.49
C TYR A 51 9.90 8.02 1.32
N GLN A 52 10.04 8.52 0.10
CA GLN A 52 9.41 7.94 -1.08
C GLN A 52 9.93 6.53 -1.39
N ASP A 53 11.23 6.29 -1.25
CA ASP A 53 11.81 4.96 -1.47
C ASP A 53 11.21 3.91 -0.51
N LEU A 54 10.97 4.29 0.75
CA LEU A 54 10.31 3.41 1.73
C LEU A 54 8.83 3.17 1.40
N VAL A 55 8.12 4.20 0.93
CA VAL A 55 6.73 4.07 0.47
C VAL A 55 6.65 3.17 -0.77
N GLU A 56 7.60 3.29 -1.70
CA GLU A 56 7.69 2.43 -2.87
C GLU A 56 7.92 0.97 -2.44
N ALA A 57 8.88 0.70 -1.56
CA ALA A 57 9.14 -0.64 -1.04
C ALA A 57 7.89 -1.28 -0.40
N GLY A 58 7.11 -0.51 0.38
CA GLY A 58 5.85 -0.99 0.94
C GLY A 58 4.78 -1.26 -0.12
N THR A 59 4.72 -0.41 -1.15
CA THR A 59 3.82 -0.60 -2.30
C THR A 59 4.17 -1.84 -3.10
N GLU A 60 5.45 -2.15 -3.28
CA GLU A 60 5.92 -3.38 -3.95
C GLU A 60 5.36 -4.62 -3.28
N ILE A 61 5.50 -4.68 -1.96
CA ILE A 61 5.00 -5.82 -1.18
C ILE A 61 3.47 -5.94 -1.28
N LEU A 62 2.75 -4.81 -1.29
CA LEU A 62 1.29 -4.81 -1.48
C LEU A 62 0.90 -5.27 -2.88
N ALA A 63 1.62 -4.85 -3.92
CA ALA A 63 1.40 -5.28 -5.30
C ALA A 63 1.67 -6.78 -5.45
N ASP A 64 2.78 -7.29 -4.90
CA ASP A 64 3.09 -8.72 -4.91
C ASP A 64 2.01 -9.54 -4.20
N LEU A 65 1.52 -9.08 -3.04
CA LEU A 65 0.42 -9.72 -2.31
C LEU A 65 -0.88 -9.76 -3.11
N ARG A 66 -1.19 -8.64 -3.80
CA ARG A 66 -2.35 -8.51 -4.69
C ARG A 66 -2.22 -9.49 -5.85
N ASP A 67 -1.15 -9.37 -6.62
CA ASP A 67 -0.95 -10.07 -7.88
C ASP A 67 -0.83 -11.58 -7.66
N HIS A 68 -0.18 -12.01 -6.57
CA HIS A 68 -0.12 -13.42 -6.21
C HIS A 68 -1.52 -14.01 -5.97
N TYR A 69 -2.39 -13.33 -5.22
CA TYR A 69 -3.75 -13.83 -4.99
C TYR A 69 -4.60 -13.75 -6.26
N ALA A 70 -4.52 -12.64 -7.00
CA ALA A 70 -5.23 -12.43 -8.25
C ALA A 70 -4.91 -13.52 -9.29
N SER A 71 -3.65 -13.95 -9.37
CA SER A 71 -3.20 -15.02 -10.28
C SER A 71 -3.87 -16.37 -10.03
N SER A 72 -4.42 -16.59 -8.82
CA SER A 72 -5.15 -17.81 -8.46
C SER A 72 -6.63 -17.78 -8.86
N LEU A 73 -7.13 -16.62 -9.29
CA LEU A 73 -8.52 -16.38 -9.67
C LEU A 73 -8.69 -16.49 -11.19
N GLY A 74 -9.94 -16.66 -11.63
CA GLY A 74 -10.27 -16.44 -13.04
C GLY A 74 -10.26 -14.94 -13.38
N GLU A 75 -9.96 -14.59 -14.62
CA GLU A 75 -9.78 -13.21 -15.13
C GLU A 75 -10.80 -12.19 -14.58
N GLN A 76 -12.11 -12.43 -14.74
CA GLN A 76 -13.14 -11.51 -14.22
C GLN A 76 -13.13 -11.34 -12.69
N ALA A 77 -12.74 -12.39 -11.97
CA ALA A 77 -12.64 -12.35 -10.51
C ALA A 77 -11.35 -11.66 -10.05
N ALA A 78 -10.25 -11.81 -10.82
CA ALA A 78 -8.99 -11.11 -10.59
C ALA A 78 -9.17 -9.59 -10.75
N GLU A 79 -9.73 -9.13 -11.86
CA GLU A 79 -10.00 -7.69 -12.09
C GLU A 79 -10.87 -7.08 -10.99
N GLN A 80 -11.91 -7.80 -10.54
CA GLN A 80 -12.75 -7.35 -9.44
C GLN A 80 -11.97 -7.29 -8.12
N TYR A 81 -11.16 -8.30 -7.82
CA TYR A 81 -10.35 -8.35 -6.62
C TYR A 81 -9.31 -7.22 -6.59
N GLU A 82 -8.60 -6.98 -7.69
CA GLU A 82 -7.59 -5.92 -7.79
C GLU A 82 -8.20 -4.53 -7.54
N ALA A 83 -9.37 -4.26 -8.14
CA ALA A 83 -10.08 -3.01 -7.90
C ALA A 83 -10.53 -2.86 -6.43
N GLU A 84 -11.10 -3.92 -5.84
CA GLU A 84 -11.50 -3.91 -4.41
C GLU A 84 -10.28 -3.78 -3.48
N PHE A 85 -9.13 -4.36 -3.85
CA PHE A 85 -7.89 -4.29 -3.09
C PHE A 85 -7.30 -2.88 -3.12
N ASN A 86 -7.16 -2.28 -4.31
CA ASN A 86 -6.65 -0.92 -4.47
C ASN A 86 -7.55 0.10 -3.74
N ASP A 87 -8.87 -0.07 -3.79
CA ASP A 87 -9.82 0.74 -3.01
C ASP A 87 -9.63 0.58 -1.49
N ALA A 88 -9.33 -0.62 -1.01
CA ALA A 88 -9.05 -0.86 0.40
C ALA A 88 -7.70 -0.24 0.83
N VAL A 89 -6.67 -0.32 0.00
CA VAL A 89 -5.38 0.35 0.25
C VAL A 89 -5.58 1.86 0.31
N ARG A 90 -6.30 2.45 -0.66
CA ARG A 90 -6.62 3.89 -0.65
C ARG A 90 -7.32 4.33 0.64
N ARG A 91 -8.24 3.51 1.16
CA ARG A 91 -9.00 3.81 2.37
C ARG A 91 -8.18 3.64 3.65
N ASP A 92 -7.49 2.50 3.79
CA ASP A 92 -6.90 2.09 5.07
C ASP A 92 -5.41 2.41 5.19
N LEU A 93 -4.74 2.61 4.06
CA LEU A 93 -3.30 2.77 3.91
C LEU A 93 -2.97 3.88 2.89
N PRO A 94 -3.50 5.11 3.08
CA PRO A 94 -3.49 6.16 2.05
C PRO A 94 -2.09 6.57 1.54
N ARG A 95 -1.06 6.43 2.38
CA ARG A 95 0.32 6.75 1.99
C ARG A 95 0.87 5.89 0.84
N PHE A 96 0.33 4.68 0.63
CA PHE A 96 0.72 3.79 -0.47
C PHE A 96 -0.21 3.89 -1.69
N SER A 97 -1.27 4.71 -1.62
CA SER A 97 -2.37 4.64 -2.58
C SER A 97 -2.02 5.17 -3.97
N LEU A 98 -1.17 6.18 -4.04
CA LEU A 98 -0.78 6.77 -5.33
C LEU A 98 0.05 5.78 -6.14
N GLU A 99 1.03 5.15 -5.50
CA GLU A 99 1.93 4.20 -6.14
C GLU A 99 1.19 2.90 -6.52
N ILE A 100 0.32 2.37 -5.66
CA ILE A 100 -0.40 1.12 -5.95
C ILE A 100 -1.37 1.24 -7.14
N GLU A 101 -1.89 2.44 -7.40
CA GLU A 101 -2.80 2.72 -8.53
C GLU A 101 -2.06 2.83 -9.86
N ASN A 102 -0.78 3.20 -9.83
CA ASN A 102 0.08 3.30 -11.00
C ASN A 102 0.73 1.96 -11.40
N ARG A 103 0.47 0.89 -10.63
CA ARG A 103 1.04 -0.46 -10.78
C ARG A 103 0.08 -1.45 -11.44
#